data_AF-A0A1G2EQA4-F1
#
_entry.id   AF-A0A1G2EQA4-F1
#
_cell.length_a   1.000
_cell.length_b   1.000
_cell.length_c   1.000
_cell.angle_alpha   90.00
_cell.angle_beta   90.00
_cell.angle_gamma   90.00
#
_symmetry.space_group_name_H-M   'P 1'
#
loop_
_entity.id
_entity.type
_entity.pdbx_description
1 polymer ?
#
loop_
_entity_poly.entity_id
_entity_poly.type
_entity_poly.pdbx_seq_one_letter_code
_entity_poly.pdbx_strand_id
1 'polypeptide(L)' 'MKDVLGIKTVCFFQDEGTHHNLFHLWIFPRYEWMEKFGEKIESIRPIIDYAKENMVNEKVFKEVRDMVKKMREYMK' A
#
# COMPACT_ATOMS: atom_id res chain seq x y z
N MET A 1 -4.96 -0.60 12.31
CA MET A 1 -4.77 -0.82 10.85
C MET A 1 -5.14 -2.24 10.42
N LYS A 2 -4.59 -3.28 11.07
CA LYS A 2 -4.95 -4.69 10.80
C LYS A 2 -6.45 -4.96 10.96
N ASP A 3 -7.06 -4.50 12.04
CA ASP A 3 -8.48 -4.76 12.34
C ASP A 3 -9.47 -3.91 11.51
N VAL A 4 -8.99 -2.79 10.94
CA VAL A 4 -9.82 -1.82 10.20
C VAL A 4 -9.74 -2.05 8.69
N LEU A 5 -8.55 -2.40 8.20
CA LEU A 5 -8.28 -2.54 6.77
C LEU A 5 -7.91 -3.97 6.35
N GLY A 6 -7.73 -4.91 7.28
CA GLY A 6 -7.32 -6.29 6.94
C GLY A 6 -5.86 -6.40 6.50
N ILE A 7 -5.00 -5.45 6.89
CA ILE A 7 -3.58 -5.43 6.52
C ILE A 7 -2.82 -6.43 7.40
N LYS A 8 -2.13 -7.42 6.79
CA LYS A 8 -1.34 -8.41 7.53
C LYS A 8 -0.03 -7.82 8.04
N THR A 9 0.74 -7.17 7.16
CA THR A 9 2.03 -6.55 7.49
C THR A 9 2.17 -5.21 6.77
N VAL A 10 3.01 -4.32 7.30
CA VAL A 10 3.29 -3.01 6.69
C VAL A 10 4.78 -2.90 6.47
N CYS A 11 5.19 -2.58 5.24
CA CYS A 11 6.56 -2.31 4.89
C CYS A 11 6.77 -0.79 4.84
N PHE A 12 7.73 -0.29 5.61
CA PHE A 12 8.14 1.11 5.59
C PHE A 12 9.43 1.22 4.79
N PHE A 13 9.45 2.13 3.82
CA PHE A 13 10.68 2.48 3.11
C PHE A 13 10.85 3.99 3.06
N GLN A 14 12.07 4.41 3.33
CA GLN A 14 12.48 5.80 3.29
C GLN A 14 13.57 5.91 2.22
N ASP A 15 13.34 6.79 1.25
CA ASP A 15 14.32 7.10 0.21
C ASP A 15 14.86 8.51 0.44
N GLU A 16 16.14 8.59 0.84
CA GLU A 16 16.85 9.86 1.04
C GLU A 16 17.64 10.29 -0.22
N GLY A 17 17.55 9.52 -1.32
CA GLY A 17 18.35 9.71 -2.53
C GLY A 17 17.79 10.72 -3.54
N THR A 18 16.64 11.34 -3.26
CA THR A 18 16.10 12.38 -4.15
C THR A 18 16.77 13.72 -3.87
N HIS A 19 17.34 14.36 -4.91
CA HIS A 19 18.08 15.63 -4.84
C HIS A 19 17.29 16.85 -4.32
N HIS A 20 16.03 16.65 -3.91
CA HIS A 20 15.21 17.63 -3.24
C HIS A 20 15.07 17.17 -1.78
N ASN A 21 15.54 17.99 -0.83
CA ASN A 21 15.51 17.79 0.62
C ASN A 21 14.06 17.60 1.19
N LEU A 22 13.37 16.55 0.77
CA LEU A 22 11.99 16.25 1.11
C LEU A 22 11.96 14.83 1.66
N PHE A 23 11.63 14.72 2.95
CA PHE A 23 11.44 13.45 3.63
C PHE A 23 10.21 12.73 3.06
N HIS A 24 10.44 11.63 2.34
CA HIS A 24 9.38 10.76 1.83
C HIS A 24 9.43 9.42 2.56
N LEU A 25 8.45 9.20 3.44
CA LEU A 25 8.20 7.89 4.03
C LEU A 25 7.09 7.21 3.24
N TRP A 26 7.41 6.06 2.68
CA TRP A 26 6.44 5.21 2.03
C TRP A 26 5.95 4.13 2.98
N ILE A 27 4.63 3.97 3.01
CA ILE A 27 3.94 3.00 3.85
C ILE A 27 3.23 2.03 2.91
N PHE A 28 3.71 0.80 2.84
CA PHE A 28 3.18 -0.21 1.95
C PHE A 28 2.43 -1.29 2.73
N PRO A 29 1.08 -1.24 2.76
CA PRO A 29 0.28 -2.26 3.39
C PRO A 29 0.26 -3.54 2.56
N ARG A 30 0.61 -4.67 3.17
CA ARG A 30 0.55 -6.00 2.57
C ARG A 30 -0.75 -6.70 2.95
N TYR A 31 -1.46 -7.12 1.92
CA TYR A 31 -2.68 -7.92 2.01
C TYR A 31 -2.37 -9.38 1.67
N GLU A 32 -3.24 -10.30 2.06
CA GLU A 32 -3.06 -11.74 1.87
C GLU A 32 -2.82 -12.14 0.40
N TRP A 33 -3.51 -11.51 -0.55
CA TRP A 33 -3.31 -11.79 -1.98
C TRP A 33 -1.91 -11.44 -2.49
N MET A 34 -1.15 -10.61 -1.77
CA MET A 34 0.22 -10.21 -2.11
C MET A 34 1.26 -11.26 -1.69
N GLU A 35 0.91 -12.22 -0.82
CA GLU A 35 1.81 -13.29 -0.38
C GLU A 35 2.31 -14.13 -1.57
N LYS A 36 1.51 -14.24 -2.64
CA LYS A 36 1.88 -14.95 -3.87
C LYS A 36 3.12 -14.39 -4.59
N PHE A 37 3.48 -13.13 -4.34
CA PHE A 37 4.67 -12.50 -4.91
C PHE A 37 5.91 -12.62 -4.00
N GLY A 38 5.75 -13.15 -2.79
CA GLY A 38 6.82 -13.33 -1.81
C GLY A 38 6.91 -12.17 -0.80
N GLU A 39 7.65 -12.41 0.28
CA GLU A 39 7.70 -11.51 1.45
C GLU A 39 8.80 -10.44 1.38
N LYS A 40 9.73 -10.55 0.43
CA LYS A 40 10.87 -9.63 0.30
C LYS A 40 10.49 -8.28 -0.29
N ILE A 41 11.30 -7.26 -0.05
CA ILE A 41 11.10 -5.91 -0.62
C ILE A 41 11.08 -5.90 -2.15
N GLU A 42 11.81 -6.82 -2.78
CA GLU A 42 11.87 -7.00 -4.23
C GLU A 42 10.50 -7.35 -4.85
N SER A 43 9.60 -7.95 -4.07
CA SER A 43 8.25 -8.30 -4.54
C SER A 43 7.29 -7.12 -4.62
N ILE A 44 7.66 -5.95 -4.09
CA ILE A 44 6.82 -4.75 -4.17
C ILE A 44 6.61 -4.32 -5.63
N ARG A 45 7.67 -4.38 -6.46
CA ARG A 45 7.58 -4.02 -7.89
C ARG A 45 6.53 -4.86 -8.64
N PRO A 46 6.60 -6.21 -8.64
CA PRO A 46 5.61 -7.03 -9.34
C PRO A 46 4.20 -6.89 -8.74
N ILE A 47 4.06 -6.61 -7.44
CA ILE A 47 2.74 -6.30 -6.84
C ILE A 47 2.16 -5.01 -7.44
N ILE A 48 2.97 -3.95 -7.55
CA ILE A 48 2.55 -2.67 -8.12
C ILE A 48 2.19 -2.85 -9.60
N ASP A 49 3.01 -3.57 -10.37
CA ASP A 49 2.75 -3.80 -11.78
C ASP A 49 1.47 -4.62 -11.98
N TYR A 50 1.27 -5.68 -11.20
CA TYR A 50 0.03 -6.45 -11.20
C TYR A 50 -1.19 -5.57 -10.87
N ALA A 51 -1.09 -4.68 -9.88
CA ALA A 51 -2.16 -3.77 -9.52
C ALA A 51 -2.45 -2.75 -10.63
N LYS A 52 -1.44 -2.25 -11.34
CA LYS A 52 -1.63 -1.36 -12.48
C LYS A 52 -2.38 -2.04 -13.63
N GLU A 53 -2.06 -3.29 -13.91
CA GLU A 53 -2.68 -4.03 -15.02
C GLU A 53 -4.09 -4.53 -14.70
N ASN A 54 -4.34 -4.95 -13.45
CA ASN A 54 -5.55 -5.68 -13.08
C ASN A 54 -6.51 -4.90 -12.16
N MET A 55 -6.01 -3.87 -11.46
CA MET A 55 -6.74 -3.18 -10.39
C MET A 55 -7.00 -1.70 -10.68
N VAL A 56 -6.66 -1.20 -11.87
CA VAL A 56 -7.02 0.15 -12.34
C VAL A 56 -8.45 0.13 -12.87
N ASN A 57 -9.41 0.04 -11.94
CA ASN A 57 -10.84 0.10 -12.25
C ASN A 57 -11.60 0.91 -11.20
N GLU A 58 -12.76 1.43 -11.58
CA GLU A 58 -13.53 2.36 -10.75
C GLU A 58 -13.98 1.74 -9.41
N LYS A 59 -14.24 0.42 -9.40
CA LYS A 59 -14.59 -0.31 -8.18
C LYS A 59 -13.45 -0.28 -7.16
N VAL A 60 -12.23 -0.61 -7.58
CA VAL A 60 -11.04 -0.57 -6.71
C VAL A 60 -10.79 0.87 -6.23
N PHE A 61 -10.90 1.87 -7.10
CA PHE A 61 -10.75 3.27 -6.69
C PHE A 61 -11.80 3.71 -5.66
N LYS A 62 -13.02 3.18 -5.73
CA LYS A 62 -14.06 3.43 -4.72
C LYS A 62 -13.71 2.77 -3.39
N GLU A 63 -13.30 1.50 -3.42
CA GLU A 63 -12.88 0.77 -2.22
C GLU A 63 -11.71 1.47 -1.51
N VAL A 64 -10.69 1.91 -2.26
CA VAL A 64 -9.56 2.67 -1.71
C VAL A 64 -10.02 3.97 -1.05
N ARG A 65 -10.95 4.71 -1.66
CA ARG A 65 -11.51 5.93 -1.07
C ARG A 65 -12.26 5.65 0.23
N ASP A 66 -13.02 4.57 0.29
CA ASP A 66 -13.75 4.17 1.49
C ASP A 66 -12.79 3.72 2.60
N MET A 67 -11.71 3.02 2.25
CA MET A 67 -10.63 2.66 3.19
C MET A 67 -9.93 3.89 3.77
N VAL A 68 -9.66 4.92 2.95
CA VAL A 68 -9.08 6.18 3.42
C VAL A 68 -10.02 6.90 4.38
N LYS A 69 -11.33 6.92 4.11
CA LYS A 69 -12.32 7.50 5.04
C LYS A 69 -12.32 6.78 6.39
N LYS A 70 -12.38 5.44 6.38
CA LYS A 70 -12.31 4.61 7.60
C LYS A 70 -11.03 4.87 8.39
N MET A 71 -9.89 4.96 7.71
CA MET A 71 -8.61 5.27 8.35
C MET A 71 -8.59 6.67 8.97
N ARG A 72 -9.16 7.66 8.29
CA ARG A 72 -9.27 9.02 8.84
C ARG A 72 -10.14 9.06 10.10
N GLU A 73 -11.24 8.30 10.14
CA GLU A 73 -12.07 8.17 11.34
C GLU A 73 -11.36 7.43 12.47
N TYR A 74 -10.61 6.37 12.14
CA TYR A 74 -9.83 5.62 13.12
C TYR A 74 -8.65 6.42 13.73
N MET A 75 -8.09 7.37 12.97
CA MET A 75 -6.98 8.23 13.43
C MET A 75 -7.43 9.54 14.09
N LYS A 76 -8.74 9.81 14.17
CA LYS A 76 -9.30 10.92 14.96
C LYS A 76 -9.32 10.56 16.44
#